data_AF-A0A1T3NQV8-F1
#
_entry.id   AF-A0A1T3NQV8-F1
#
_cell.length_a   1.000
_cell.length_b   1.000
_cell.length_c   1.000
_cell.angle_alpha   90.00
_cell.angle_beta   90.00
_cell.angle_gamma   90.00
#
_symmetry.space_group_name_H-M   'P 1'
#
loop_
_entity.id
_entity.type
_entity.pdbx_description
1 polymer ?
#
loop_
_entity_poly.entity_id
_entity_poly.type
_entity_poly.pdbx_seq_one_letter_code
_entity_poly.pdbx_strand_id
1 'polypeptide(L)' 'MPNDDGYEPVFRRSRLGGGRYVYNLHNPVGRVLAVLASTVTGVFMLLMATHTGLFADSPARPEPTLPRSGSYAPTPAP' A
#
# COMPACT_ATOMS: atom_id res chain seq x y z
N MET A 1 29.75 -32.74 -3.44
CA MET A 1 29.77 -31.45 -4.15
C MET A 1 28.79 -30.53 -3.45
N PRO A 2 29.16 -29.29 -3.07
CA PRO A 2 28.22 -28.35 -2.48
C PRO A 2 27.14 -28.06 -3.54
N ASN A 3 25.88 -28.26 -3.21
CA ASN A 3 24.80 -27.98 -4.15
C ASN A 3 24.59 -26.48 -4.20
N ASP A 4 24.82 -25.89 -5.37
CA ASP A 4 24.62 -24.50 -5.72
C ASP A 4 23.12 -24.16 -5.80
N ASP A 5 22.38 -24.41 -4.73
CA ASP A 5 20.93 -24.21 -4.63
C ASP A 5 20.50 -22.74 -4.82
N GLY A 6 21.46 -21.81 -4.77
CA GLY A 6 21.26 -20.37 -4.93
C GLY A 6 21.09 -19.88 -6.37
N TYR A 7 21.48 -20.67 -7.39
CA TYR A 7 21.38 -20.29 -8.81
C TYR A 7 20.11 -20.81 -9.50
N GLU A 8 19.26 -21.51 -8.77
CA GLU A 8 18.15 -22.24 -9.38
C GLU A 8 16.91 -21.35 -9.57
N PRO A 9 16.32 -21.26 -10.77
CA PRO A 9 15.22 -20.34 -11.06
C PRO A 9 14.01 -20.56 -10.13
N VAL A 10 13.30 -19.46 -9.82
CA VAL A 10 12.14 -19.43 -8.89
C VAL A 10 11.06 -20.44 -9.30
N PHE A 11 10.93 -20.67 -10.60
CA PHE A 11 10.06 -21.67 -11.18
C PHE A 11 10.90 -22.77 -11.82
N ARG A 12 10.84 -23.99 -11.25
CA ARG A 12 11.45 -25.17 -11.88
C ARG A 12 10.44 -25.86 -12.77
N ARG A 13 10.84 -26.21 -13.99
CA ARG A 13 10.05 -27.09 -14.85
C ARG A 13 10.12 -28.51 -14.28
N SER A 14 8.97 -29.08 -13.92
CA SER A 14 8.89 -30.47 -13.47
C SER A 14 9.49 -31.42 -14.52
N ARG A 15 10.50 -32.20 -14.12
CA ARG A 15 11.18 -33.20 -14.97
C ARG A 15 10.36 -34.49 -15.16
N LEU A 16 9.35 -34.74 -14.32
CA LEU A 16 8.45 -35.90 -14.42
C LEU A 16 7.29 -35.67 -15.40
N GLY A 17 7.60 -35.28 -16.63
CA GLY A 17 6.68 -35.36 -17.78
C GLY A 17 5.49 -34.38 -17.81
N GLY A 18 5.27 -33.55 -16.79
CA GLY A 18 4.09 -32.68 -16.72
C GLY A 18 4.24 -31.27 -17.29
N GLY A 19 5.46 -30.82 -17.60
CA GLY A 19 5.71 -29.43 -18.06
C GLY A 19 5.29 -28.32 -17.07
N ARG A 20 4.73 -28.68 -15.91
CA ARG A 20 4.25 -27.75 -14.89
C ARG A 20 5.43 -27.08 -14.20
N TYR A 21 5.31 -25.76 -14.06
CA TYR A 21 6.22 -24.96 -13.26
C TYR A 21 5.89 -25.17 -11.79
N VAL A 22 6.86 -25.65 -11.02
CA VAL A 22 6.75 -25.84 -9.58
C VAL A 22 7.52 -24.72 -8.90
N TYR A 23 6.89 -24.05 -7.93
CA TYR A 23 7.52 -23.00 -7.14
C TYR A 23 8.61 -23.61 -6.26
N ASN A 24 9.84 -23.11 -6.39
CA ASN A 24 10.95 -23.53 -5.54
C ASN A 24 10.91 -22.74 -4.23
N LEU A 25 10.32 -23.34 -3.17
CA LEU A 25 10.24 -22.74 -1.84
C LEU A 25 11.63 -22.45 -1.22
N HIS A 26 12.68 -23.12 -1.71
CA HIS A 26 14.06 -22.94 -1.26
C HIS A 26 14.82 -21.86 -2.05
N ASN A 27 14.18 -21.15 -2.98
CA ASN A 27 14.85 -20.07 -3.69
C ASN A 27 15.01 -18.83 -2.80
N PRO A 28 16.25 -18.37 -2.53
CA PRO A 28 16.51 -17.24 -1.65
C PRO A 28 15.90 -15.93 -2.18
N VAL A 29 15.81 -15.75 -3.50
CA VAL A 29 15.23 -14.55 -4.14
C VAL A 29 13.74 -14.42 -3.83
N GLY A 30 12.99 -15.53 -3.91
CA GLY A 30 11.56 -15.53 -3.57
C GLY A 30 11.31 -15.12 -2.12
N ARG A 31 12.15 -15.61 -1.21
CA ARG A 31 12.08 -15.26 0.22
C ARG A 31 12.47 -13.80 0.46
N VAL A 32 13.53 -13.31 -0.18
CA VAL A 32 13.95 -11.90 -0.09
C VAL A 32 12.86 -10.97 -0.61
N LEU A 33 12.25 -11.29 -1.76
CA LEU A 33 11.14 -10.53 -2.33
C LEU A 33 9.92 -10.54 -1.41
N ALA A 34 9.58 -11.69 -0.81
CA ALA A 34 8.47 -11.78 0.13
C ALA A 34 8.71 -10.93 1.38
N VAL A 35 9.92 -10.98 1.96
CA VAL A 35 10.29 -10.15 3.12
C VAL A 35 10.26 -8.67 2.76
N LEU A 36 10.82 -8.29 1.60
CA LEU A 36 10.84 -6.90 1.14
C LEU A 36 9.42 -6.37 0.91
N ALA A 37 8.59 -7.13 0.20
CA ALA A 37 7.18 -6.76 -0.04
C ALA A 37 6.42 -6.59 1.28
N SER A 38 6.56 -7.55 2.21
CA SER A 38 5.91 -7.49 3.53
C SER A 38 6.37 -6.26 4.32
N THR A 39 7.67 -5.94 4.25
CA THR A 39 8.24 -4.76 4.92
C THR A 39 7.67 -3.47 4.35
N VAL A 40 7.64 -3.33 3.02
CA VAL A 40 7.07 -2.16 2.34
C VAL A 40 5.59 -2.00 2.71
N THR A 41 4.80 -3.07 2.66
CA THR A 41 3.38 -3.03 3.05
C THR A 41 3.20 -2.62 4.50
N GLY A 42 4.01 -3.16 5.43
CA GLY A 42 3.93 -2.81 6.85
C GLY A 42 4.27 -1.34 7.10
N VAL A 43 5.33 -0.83 6.46
CA VAL A 43 5.69 0.60 6.53
C VAL A 43 4.58 1.48 5.98
N PHE A 44 3.97 1.09 4.85
CA PHE A 44 2.88 1.84 4.23
C PHE A 44 1.63 1.89 5.12
N MET A 45 1.25 0.76 5.71
CA MET A 45 0.16 0.70 6.69
C MET A 45 0.44 1.59 7.90
N LEU A 46 1.68 1.59 8.39
CA LEU A 46 2.07 2.46 9.50
C LEU A 46 1.94 3.95 9.13
N LEU A 47 2.44 4.36 7.96
CA LEU A 47 2.34 5.73 7.46
C LEU A 47 0.90 6.21 7.32
N MET A 48 -0.01 5.32 6.88
CA MET A 48 -1.44 5.60 6.81
C MET A 48 -2.06 5.71 8.21
N ALA A 49 -1.72 4.80 9.12
CA ALA A 49 -2.24 4.81 10.49
C ALA A 49 -1.81 6.06 11.27
N THR A 50 -0.60 6.58 11.01
CA THR A 50 -0.11 7.81 11.64
C THR A 50 -0.50 9.08 10.88
N HIS A 51 -1.21 8.97 9.74
CA HIS A 51 -1.56 10.11 8.88
C HIS A 51 -0.34 11.01 8.59
N THR A 52 0.76 10.39 8.14
CA THR A 52 2.03 11.09 7.91
C THR A 52 2.43 11.07 6.44
N GLY A 53 3.19 12.10 6.01
CA GLY A 53 3.71 12.19 4.65
C GLY A 53 2.60 12.40 3.61
N LEU A 54 2.54 11.52 2.59
CA LEU A 54 1.51 11.57 1.54
C LEU A 54 0.08 11.32 2.06
N PHE A 55 -0.06 10.74 3.26
CA PHE A 55 -1.35 10.48 3.91
C PHE A 55 -1.67 11.48 5.02
N ALA A 56 -0.89 12.56 5.14
CA ALA A 56 -1.21 13.62 6.06
C ALA A 56 -2.52 14.30 5.66
N ASP A 57 -3.33 14.65 6.67
CA ASP A 57 -4.52 15.43 6.44
C ASP A 57 -4.14 16.71 5.70
N SER A 58 -4.78 16.92 4.55
CA SER A 58 -4.61 18.19 3.84
C SER A 58 -5.08 19.31 4.77
N PRO A 59 -4.36 20.45 4.82
CA PRO A 59 -4.79 21.57 5.64
C PRO A 59 -6.24 21.89 5.29
N ALA A 60 -7.09 21.99 6.31
CA ALA A 60 -8.52 22.21 6.17
C ALA A 60 -8.76 23.27 5.09
N ARG A 61 -9.35 22.84 3.97
CA ARG A 61 -9.77 23.75 2.91
C ARG A 61 -10.66 24.80 3.58
N PRO A 62 -10.40 26.11 3.43
CA PRO A 62 -11.26 27.12 4.02
C PRO A 62 -12.69 26.82 3.56
N GLU A 63 -13.55 26.55 4.53
CA GLU A 63 -14.95 26.27 4.30
C GLU A 63 -15.51 27.47 3.52
N PRO A 64 -16.19 27.27 2.37
CA PRO A 64 -16.84 28.37 1.70
C PRO A 64 -17.85 28.96 2.67
N THR A 65 -17.60 30.20 3.13
CA THR A 65 -18.55 30.93 3.98
C THR A 65 -19.81 31.18 3.15
N LEU A 66 -20.76 30.26 3.20
CA LEU A 66 -22.08 30.48 2.61
C LEU A 66 -22.69 31.67 3.36
N PRO A 67 -23.30 32.64 2.66
CA PRO A 67 -24.03 33.70 3.33
C PRO A 67 -25.13 33.03 4.16
N ARG A 68 -25.10 33.25 5.47
CA ARG A 68 -26.09 32.76 6.43
C ARG A 68 -27.46 33.27 6.00
N SER A 69 -28.25 32.43 5.33
CA SER A 69 -29.62 32.75 4.97
C SER A 69 -30.43 32.84 6.26
N GLY A 70 -30.79 34.06 6.68
CA GLY A 70 -31.79 34.24 7.73
C GLY A 70 -31.63 35.37 8.74
N SER A 71 -30.91 36.45 8.44
CA SER A 71 -31.02 37.69 9.23
C SER A 71 -31.85 38.73 8.47
N TYR A 72 -33.15 38.48 8.32
CA TYR A 72 -34.11 39.55 8.04
C TYR A 72 -34.33 40.29 9.37
N ALA A 73 -33.69 41.45 9.53
CA ALA A 73 -34.05 42.37 10.58
C ALA A 73 -35.43 42.96 10.22
N PRO A 74 -36.45 42.91 11.10
CA PRO A 74 -37.68 43.65 10.84
C PRO A 74 -37.37 45.14 10.88
N THR A 75 -37.47 45.80 9.73
CA THR A 75 -37.41 47.26 9.63
C THR A 75 -38.53 47.85 10.48
N PRO A 76 -38.26 48.77 11.43
CA PRO A 76 -39.35 49.44 12.14
C PRO A 76 -40.16 50.27 11.14
N ALA A 77 -41.48 50.05 11.14
CA ALA A 77 -42.44 50.81 10.36
C ALA A 77 -42.42 52.30 10.78
N PRO A 78 -42.76 53.22 9.86
CA PRO A 78 -42.70 54.67 10.09
C PRO A 78 -43.65 55.16 11.19
#